data_AF-A0AAV6TEH9-F1
#
_entry.id   AF-A0AAV6TEH9-F1
#
_cell.length_a   1.000
_cell.length_b   1.000
_cell.length_c   1.000
_cell.angle_alpha   90.00
_cell.angle_beta   90.00
_cell.angle_gamma   90.00
#
_symmetry.space_group_name_H-M   'P 1'
#
loop_
_entity.id
_entity.type
_entity.pdbx_description
1 polymer ?
#
loop_
_entity_poly.entity_id
_entity_poly.type
_entity_poly.pdbx_seq_one_letter_code
_entity_poly.pdbx_strand_id
1 'polypeptide(L)'
;LGRDFSGTVAYVGKGVKNYKCGDEIWGALSPWQSGSHSEYVLGSICYSSKKPSSISHSEAASIPYAGLTAWAGLSTFGELSEKKCLW
;
A
#
# COMPACT_ATOMS: atom_id res chain seq x y z
N LEU A 1 -8.12 13.34 4.81
CA LEU A 1 -8.63 12.11 5.44
C LEU A 1 -8.30 10.91 4.54
N GLY A 2 -8.29 9.68 5.04
CA GLY A 2 -7.92 8.47 4.27
C GLY A 2 -6.44 8.12 4.34
N ARG A 3 -6.12 6.83 4.30
CA ARG A 3 -4.75 6.30 4.33
C ARG A 3 -4.47 5.40 3.14
N ASP A 4 -5.33 4.43 2.91
CA ASP A 4 -5.21 3.53 1.78
C ASP A 4 -5.64 4.21 0.48
N PHE A 5 -4.96 3.85 -0.60
CA PHE A 5 -5.31 4.28 -1.94
C PHE A 5 -5.00 3.18 -2.96
N SER A 6 -5.73 3.24 -4.07
CA SER A 6 -5.34 2.57 -5.29
C SER A 6 -5.78 3.42 -6.48
N GLY A 7 -4.93 3.47 -7.51
CA GLY A 7 -5.19 4.29 -8.69
C GLY A 7 -4.06 4.19 -9.70
N THR A 8 -4.03 5.14 -10.62
CA THR A 8 -3.07 5.17 -11.72
C THR A 8 -2.07 6.30 -11.52
N VAL A 9 -0.79 6.03 -11.80
CA VAL A 9 0.26 7.05 -11.73
C VAL A 9 0.02 8.14 -12.78
N ALA A 10 -0.26 9.36 -12.33
CA ALA A 10 -0.42 10.53 -13.19
C ALA A 10 0.93 11.18 -13.55
N TYR A 11 1.86 11.24 -12.61
CA TYR A 11 3.19 11.82 -12.79
C TYR A 11 4.23 11.11 -11.91
N VAL A 12 5.49 11.10 -12.36
CA VAL A 12 6.61 10.49 -11.66
C VAL A 12 7.69 11.54 -11.40
N GLY A 13 8.11 11.66 -10.14
CA GLY A 13 9.16 12.59 -9.73
C GLY A 13 10.54 12.25 -10.31
N LYS A 14 11.41 13.26 -10.40
CA LYS A 14 12.79 13.10 -10.91
C LYS A 14 13.54 12.02 -10.12
N GLY A 15 14.12 11.06 -10.82
CA GLY A 15 14.95 10.00 -10.23
C GLY A 15 14.20 8.73 -9.82
N VAL A 16 12.88 8.72 -9.88
CA VAL A 16 12.09 7.49 -9.72
C VAL A 16 12.19 6.66 -11.00
N LYS A 17 12.61 5.40 -10.87
CA LYS A 17 12.81 4.48 -12.02
C LYS A 17 11.83 3.31 -12.06
N ASN A 18 11.20 2.99 -10.94
CA ASN A 18 10.38 1.77 -10.78
C ASN A 18 8.92 1.95 -11.20
N TYR A 19 8.53 3.18 -11.51
CA TYR A 19 7.17 3.57 -11.88
C TYR A 19 7.18 4.44 -13.12
N LYS A 20 6.11 4.35 -13.91
CA LYS A 20 5.83 5.24 -15.04
C LYS A 20 4.37 5.68 -15.01
N CYS A 21 4.07 6.77 -15.72
CA CYS A 21 2.68 7.19 -15.90
C CYS A 21 1.84 6.06 -16.53
N GLY A 22 0.63 5.86 -16.03
CA GLY A 22 -0.25 4.78 -16.46
C GLY A 22 -0.11 3.47 -15.66
N ASP A 23 0.91 3.33 -14.79
CA ASP A 23 1.00 2.16 -13.91
C ASP A 23 -0.14 2.15 -12.87
N GLU A 24 -0.79 1.00 -12.70
CA GLU A 24 -1.73 0.77 -11.60
C GLU A 24 -0.97 0.46 -10.30
N ILE A 25 -1.22 1.27 -9.28
CA ILE A 25 -0.56 1.16 -7.98
C ILE A 25 -1.57 1.13 -6.84
N TRP A 26 -1.09 0.63 -5.70
CA TRP A 26 -1.79 0.65 -4.43
C TRP A 26 -0.80 0.95 -3.30
N GLY A 27 -1.30 1.40 -2.16
CA GLY A 27 -0.45 1.70 -1.03
C GLY A 27 -1.20 2.37 0.11
N ALA A 28 -0.44 2.73 1.15
CA ALA A 28 -0.94 3.46 2.29
C ALA A 28 -0.06 4.67 2.60
N LEU A 29 -0.65 5.86 2.66
CA LEU A 29 0.08 7.08 2.96
C LEU A 29 0.53 7.12 4.43
N SER A 30 1.64 7.82 4.67
CA SER A 30 2.13 8.06 6.02
C SER A 30 1.07 8.75 6.89
N PRO A 31 0.94 8.40 8.19
CA PRO A 31 0.02 9.07 9.10
C PRO A 31 0.21 10.59 9.18
N TRP A 32 1.44 11.04 8.93
CA TRP A 32 1.87 12.44 9.02
C TRP A 32 1.66 13.24 7.74
N GLN A 33 1.18 12.59 6.66
CA GLN A 33 0.91 13.23 5.37
C GLN A 33 -0.58 13.48 5.17
N SER A 34 -0.89 14.37 4.23
CA SER A 34 -2.24 14.55 3.69
C SER A 34 -2.81 13.19 3.26
N GLY A 35 -4.08 12.98 3.57
CA GLY A 35 -4.73 11.69 3.35
C GLY A 35 -5.17 11.43 1.91
N SER A 36 -5.66 10.22 1.66
CA SER A 36 -5.98 9.71 0.33
C SER A 36 -7.38 10.02 -0.20
N HIS A 37 -8.26 10.65 0.58
CA HIS A 37 -9.59 11.09 0.11
C HIS A 37 -9.47 12.35 -0.75
N SER A 38 -8.95 12.16 -1.95
CA SER A 38 -8.69 13.17 -2.96
C SER A 38 -8.58 12.46 -4.31
N GLU A 39 -8.87 13.18 -5.40
CA GLU A 39 -8.67 12.67 -6.76
C GLU A 39 -7.18 12.46 -7.08
N TYR A 40 -6.31 13.24 -6.42
CA TYR A 40 -4.86 13.14 -6.55
C TYR A 40 -4.17 13.13 -5.19
N VAL A 41 -3.13 12.32 -5.08
CA VAL A 41 -2.31 12.19 -3.86
C VAL A 41 -0.84 12.20 -4.22
N LEU A 42 -0.03 12.84 -3.38
CA LEU A 42 1.43 12.76 -3.46
C LEU A 42 1.90 11.66 -2.50
N GLY A 43 2.40 10.57 -3.07
CA GLY A 43 2.93 9.43 -2.31
C GLY A 43 4.43 9.24 -2.52
N SER A 44 5.11 8.73 -1.51
CA SER A 44 6.49 8.22 -1.67
C SER A 44 6.45 6.84 -2.29
N ILE A 45 7.43 6.54 -3.17
CA ILE A 45 7.61 5.23 -3.77
C ILE A 45 7.81 4.11 -2.74
N CYS A 46 8.26 4.47 -1.52
CA CYS A 46 8.47 3.52 -0.42
C CYS A 46 7.16 3.02 0.21
N TYR A 47 6.04 3.72 -0.02
CA TYR A 47 4.73 3.42 0.56
C TYR A 47 3.72 2.92 -0.48
N SER A 48 4.19 2.62 -1.68
CA SER A 48 3.38 2.14 -2.79
C SER A 48 4.01 0.91 -3.42
N SER A 49 3.17 0.06 -3.99
CA SER A 49 3.58 -1.06 -4.84
C SER A 49 2.68 -1.12 -6.08
N LYS A 50 3.00 -2.01 -7.02
CA LYS A 50 2.09 -2.30 -8.14
C LYS A 50 0.86 -3.03 -7.62
N LYS A 51 -0.31 -2.62 -8.09
CA LYS A 51 -1.57 -3.29 -7.78
C LYS A 51 -1.57 -4.67 -8.47
N PRO A 52 -1.98 -5.75 -7.79
CA PRO A 52 -2.23 -7.02 -8.46
C PRO A 52 -3.27 -6.87 -9.58
N SER A 53 -3.04 -7.50 -10.73
CA SER A 53 -3.95 -7.43 -11.87
C SER A 53 -5.26 -8.19 -11.66
N SER A 54 -5.30 -9.09 -10.67
CA SER A 54 -6.45 -9.96 -10.39
C SER A 54 -7.56 -9.30 -9.56
N ILE A 55 -7.34 -8.11 -8.99
CA ILE A 55 -8.30 -7.42 -8.13
C ILE A 55 -8.62 -6.03 -8.69
N SER A 56 -9.81 -5.52 -8.38
CA SER A 56 -10.22 -4.15 -8.71
C SER A 56 -9.51 -3.10 -7.86
N HIS A 57 -9.58 -1.82 -8.25
CA HIS A 57 -9.07 -0.72 -7.43
C HIS A 57 -9.77 -0.60 -6.08
N SER A 58 -11.08 -0.83 -6.02
CA SER A 58 -11.85 -0.78 -4.78
C SER A 58 -11.41 -1.85 -3.79
N GLU A 59 -11.20 -3.08 -4.27
CA GLU A 59 -10.67 -4.17 -3.44
C GLU A 59 -9.23 -3.87 -3.01
N ALA A 60 -8.38 -3.42 -3.95
CA ALA A 60 -7.01 -3.06 -3.65
C ALA A 60 -6.91 -1.94 -2.60
N ALA A 61 -7.77 -0.93 -2.62
CA ALA A 61 -7.76 0.15 -1.64
C ALA A 61 -8.19 -0.28 -0.22
N SER A 62 -8.71 -1.50 -0.03
CA SER A 62 -9.13 -2.00 1.29
C SER A 62 -8.04 -2.74 2.08
N ILE A 63 -6.89 -3.01 1.43
CA ILE A 63 -5.89 -3.97 1.92
C ILE A 63 -4.65 -3.32 2.56
N PRO A 64 -4.00 -2.27 2.00
CA PRO A 64 -2.61 -1.97 2.33
C PRO A 64 -2.33 -1.72 3.81
N TYR A 65 -3.10 -0.85 4.48
CA TYR A 65 -2.87 -0.53 5.89
C TYR A 65 -3.30 -1.67 6.82
N ALA A 66 -4.48 -2.25 6.58
CA ALA A 66 -5.01 -3.36 7.39
C ALA A 66 -4.14 -4.62 7.26
N GLY A 67 -3.78 -4.97 6.02
CA GLY A 67 -2.91 -6.09 5.69
C GLY A 67 -1.49 -5.91 6.23
N LEU A 68 -0.90 -4.71 6.13
CA LEU A 68 0.39 -4.43 6.75
C LEU A 68 0.33 -4.54 8.27
N THR A 69 -0.75 -4.09 8.90
CA THR A 69 -0.93 -4.19 10.35
C THR A 69 -1.06 -5.65 10.80
N ALA A 70 -1.88 -6.45 10.10
CA ALA A 70 -2.01 -7.88 10.36
C ALA A 70 -0.68 -8.61 10.16
N TRP A 71 0.03 -8.31 9.06
CA TRP A 71 1.36 -8.87 8.79
C TRP A 71 2.38 -8.51 9.87
N ALA A 72 2.41 -7.25 10.31
CA ALA A 72 3.29 -6.84 11.39
C ALA A 72 2.97 -7.59 12.69
N GLY A 73 1.70 -7.72 13.04
CA GLY A 73 1.26 -8.45 14.22
C GLY A 73 1.62 -9.94 14.17
N LEU A 74 1.42 -10.61 13.04
CA LEU A 74 1.67 -12.05 12.90
C LEU A 74 3.16 -12.35 12.72
N SER A 75 3.85 -11.62 11.85
CA SER A 75 5.20 -11.97 11.38
C SER A 75 6.29 -11.12 12.02
N THR A 76 6.14 -9.79 12.04
CA THR A 76 7.21 -8.89 12.52
C THR A 76 7.35 -8.91 14.05
N PHE A 77 6.22 -8.89 14.76
CA PHE A 77 6.21 -8.83 16.23
C PHE A 77 5.74 -10.14 16.87
N GLY A 78 4.81 -10.85 16.24
CA GLY A 78 4.28 -12.11 16.76
C GLY A 78 5.14 -13.34 16.43
N GLU A 79 6.05 -13.24 15.45
CA GLU A 79 6.91 -14.33 15.00
C GLU A 79 6.17 -15.67 14.81
N LEU A 80 4.96 -15.64 14.27
CA LEU A 80 4.12 -16.80 14.07
C LEU A 80 4.86 -17.82 13.18
N SER A 81 5.00 -19.04 13.69
CA SER A 81 5.59 -20.15 12.95
C SER A 81 4.87 -21.44 13.31
N GLU A 82 4.85 -22.41 12.39
CA GLU A 82 4.22 -23.73 12.59
C GLU A 82 4.70 -24.40 13.88
N LYS A 83 5.97 -24.18 14.25
CA LYS A 83 6.61 -24.78 15.44
C LYS A 83 6.27 -24.06 16.76
N LYS A 84 5.68 -22.86 16.70
CA LYS A 84 5.30 -22.05 17.88
C LYS A 84 3.80 -22.11 18.17
N CYS A 85 3.01 -22.85 17.38
CA CYS A 85 1.61 -23.14 17.69
C CYS A 85 1.55 -24.21 18.79
N LEU A 86 1.57 -23.78 20.05
CA LEU A 86 1.32 -24.64 21.21
C LEU A 86 -0.20 -24.82 21.37
N TRP A 87 -0.79 -25.70 20.57
CA TRP A 87 -2.11 -26.27 20.82
C TRP A 87 -2.00 -27.79 20.72
#